data_AF-A0A4U8YS33-F1
#
_entry.id   AF-A0A4U8YS33-F1
#
_cell.length_a   1.000
_cell.length_b   1.000
_cell.length_c   1.000
_cell.angle_alpha   90.00
_cell.angle_beta   90.00
_cell.angle_gamma   90.00
#
_symmetry.space_group_name_H-M   'P 1'
#
loop_
_entity.id
_entity.type
_entity.pdbx_description
1 polymer ?
#
loop_
_entity_poly.entity_id
_entity_poly.type
_entity_poly.pdbx_seq_one_letter_code
_entity_poly.pdbx_strand_id
1 'polypeptide(L)'
;MLFCQIAQAKSLREISGGLTSANGKLRHVGMKQSQSKSTLSYSNQKQPWEMYRSLFYETLGKAQTWHKFRFKHKLLSLDSTTISLCLVLFPWAKFRRTKGAVKLHLFLDHDGYLPSFVHITTGDTHDVTVASEKFEYRPRISSGNGPSLQRLQAILSMELRIMSIL
;
A
#
# COMPACT_ATOMS: atom_id res chain seq x y z
N MET A 1 6.06 4.26 -12.72
CA MET A 1 5.69 4.20 -11.29
C MET A 1 6.27 2.96 -10.58
N LEU A 2 6.14 1.73 -11.09
CA LEU A 2 6.70 0.53 -10.42
C LEU A 2 8.21 0.61 -10.11
N PHE A 3 9.04 1.01 -11.08
CA PHE A 3 10.47 1.24 -10.87
C PHE A 3 10.75 2.20 -9.70
N CYS A 4 9.94 3.25 -9.57
CA CYS A 4 10.08 4.25 -8.52
C CYS A 4 9.78 3.68 -7.14
N GLN A 5 8.82 2.76 -7.04
CA GLN A 5 8.48 2.07 -5.79
C GLN A 5 9.62 1.14 -5.35
N ILE A 6 10.22 0.40 -6.30
CA ILE A 6 11.39 -0.44 -6.03
C ILE A 6 12.60 0.40 -5.62
N ALA A 7 12.79 1.55 -6.27
CA ALA A 7 13.85 2.51 -5.95
C ALA A 7 13.58 3.34 -4.68
N GLN A 8 12.43 3.16 -4.01
CA GLN A 8 12.02 3.91 -2.82
C GLN A 8 12.07 5.44 -3.00
N ALA A 9 11.76 5.93 -4.22
CA ALA A 9 11.80 7.35 -4.53
C ALA A 9 10.67 8.10 -3.80
N LYS A 10 11.01 9.19 -3.13
CA LYS A 10 10.11 9.95 -2.24
C LYS A 10 9.44 11.13 -2.92
N SER A 11 9.85 11.50 -4.14
CA SER A 11 9.23 12.61 -4.88
C SER A 11 9.29 12.45 -6.40
N LEU A 12 8.35 13.06 -7.12
CA LEU A 12 8.39 13.13 -8.59
C LEU A 12 9.68 13.79 -9.11
N ARG A 13 10.27 14.71 -8.34
CA ARG A 13 11.55 15.33 -8.70
C ARG A 13 12.67 14.29 -8.66
N GLU A 14 12.75 13.51 -7.58
CA GLU A 14 13.72 12.43 -7.44
C GLU A 14 13.56 11.37 -8.54
N ILE A 15 12.32 11.02 -8.88
CA ILE A 15 12.02 10.11 -9.99
C ILE A 15 12.55 10.67 -11.32
N SER A 16 12.18 11.91 -11.66
CA SER A 16 12.63 12.53 -12.91
C SER A 16 14.16 12.71 -12.96
N GLY A 17 14.78 13.05 -11.84
CA GLY A 17 16.24 13.17 -11.72
C GLY A 17 16.95 11.83 -11.89
N GLY A 18 16.46 10.78 -11.21
CA GLY A 18 16.99 9.43 -11.32
C GLY A 18 16.82 8.80 -12.71
N LEU A 19 15.71 9.08 -13.39
CA LEU A 19 15.52 8.67 -14.78
C LEU A 19 16.49 9.43 -15.71
N THR A 20 16.73 10.71 -15.44
CA THR A 20 17.62 11.54 -16.25
C THR A 20 19.09 11.10 -16.09
N SER A 21 19.52 10.70 -14.89
CA SER A 21 20.86 10.15 -14.70
C SER A 21 21.03 8.76 -15.35
N ALA A 22 19.95 7.97 -15.45
CA ALA A 22 19.95 6.65 -16.07
C ALA A 22 19.68 6.63 -17.58
N ASN A 23 19.64 7.79 -18.26
CA ASN A 23 19.13 7.93 -19.63
C ASN A 23 19.80 7.00 -20.67
N GLY A 24 21.10 6.71 -20.52
CA GLY A 24 21.80 5.75 -21.38
C GLY A 24 21.27 4.32 -21.25
N LYS A 25 20.93 3.87 -20.04
CA LYS A 25 20.38 2.54 -19.76
C LYS A 25 18.88 2.45 -20.11
N LEU A 26 18.16 3.57 -20.02
CA LEU A 26 16.73 3.64 -20.33
C LEU A 26 16.40 3.28 -21.79
N ARG A 27 17.30 3.57 -22.73
CA ARG A 27 17.11 3.17 -24.15
C ARG A 27 16.97 1.65 -24.32
N HIS A 28 17.66 0.86 -23.51
CA HIS A 28 17.57 -0.61 -23.56
C HIS A 28 16.25 -1.15 -23.00
N VAL A 29 15.55 -0.36 -22.19
CA VAL A 29 14.23 -0.69 -21.61
C VAL A 29 13.09 -0.14 -22.47
N GLY A 30 13.39 0.38 -23.68
CA GLY A 30 12.41 0.94 -24.61
C GLY A 30 11.98 2.38 -24.31
N MET A 31 12.59 3.03 -23.30
CA MET A 31 12.36 4.44 -23.01
C MET A 31 13.32 5.30 -23.83
N LYS A 32 12.79 6.00 -24.84
CA LYS A 32 13.60 6.88 -25.72
C LYS A 32 14.21 8.07 -24.99
N GLN A 33 13.53 8.56 -23.95
CA GLN A 33 13.97 9.68 -23.13
C GLN A 33 13.40 9.58 -21.72
N SER A 34 14.15 10.12 -20.75
CA SER A 34 13.67 10.41 -19.40
C SER A 34 12.40 11.28 -19.46
N GLN A 35 11.42 10.93 -18.64
CA GLN A 35 10.15 11.64 -18.58
C GLN A 35 10.24 12.82 -17.62
N SER A 36 9.65 13.95 -18.00
CA SER A 36 9.60 15.14 -17.14
C SER A 36 8.66 14.92 -15.94
N LYS A 37 8.87 15.73 -14.89
CA LYS A 37 8.00 15.73 -13.71
C LYS A 37 6.52 15.94 -14.06
N SER A 38 6.22 16.84 -15.00
CA SER A 38 4.84 17.15 -15.41
C SER A 38 4.19 15.99 -16.16
N THR A 39 4.92 15.31 -17.05
CA THR A 39 4.42 14.14 -17.77
C THR A 39 4.12 12.98 -16.81
N LEU A 40 4.98 12.76 -15.82
CA LEU A 40 4.75 11.75 -14.77
C LEU A 40 3.49 12.06 -13.95
N SER A 41 3.33 13.31 -13.51
CA SER A 41 2.14 13.73 -12.75
C SER A 41 0.85 13.57 -13.57
N TYR A 42 0.86 13.97 -14.84
CA TYR A 42 -0.29 13.84 -15.72
C TYR A 42 -0.64 12.38 -16.02
N SER A 43 0.37 11.54 -16.23
CA SER A 43 0.17 10.09 -16.42
C SER A 43 -0.43 9.44 -15.18
N ASN A 44 0.04 9.84 -13.99
CA ASN A 44 -0.46 9.31 -12.73
C ASN A 44 -1.94 9.68 -12.48
N GLN A 45 -2.33 10.93 -12.76
CA GLN A 45 -3.74 11.37 -12.65
C GLN A 45 -4.68 10.60 -13.58
N LYS A 46 -4.18 10.17 -14.75
CA LYS A 46 -4.97 9.40 -15.73
C LYS A 46 -5.01 7.91 -15.42
N GLN A 47 -4.10 7.40 -14.60
CA GLN A 47 -4.00 5.97 -14.37
C GLN A 47 -5.17 5.50 -13.50
N PRO A 48 -5.98 4.54 -13.99
CA PRO A 48 -7.06 3.98 -13.21
C PRO A 48 -6.48 3.21 -12.01
N TRP A 49 -7.17 3.29 -10.87
CA TRP A 49 -6.78 2.60 -9.64
C TRP A 49 -6.73 1.07 -9.84
N GLU A 50 -7.52 0.55 -10.77
CA GLU A 50 -7.58 -0.85 -11.19
C GLU A 50 -6.22 -1.39 -11.64
N MET A 51 -5.40 -0.57 -12.30
CA MET A 51 -4.06 -0.96 -12.74
C MET A 51 -3.14 -1.25 -11.55
N TYR A 52 -3.18 -0.39 -10.53
CA TYR A 52 -2.39 -0.60 -9.32
C TYR A 52 -2.90 -1.82 -8.53
N ARG A 53 -4.21 -2.06 -8.57
CA ARG A 53 -4.83 -3.25 -7.98
C ARG A 53 -4.34 -4.53 -8.64
N SER A 54 -4.38 -4.59 -9.97
CA SER A 54 -3.94 -5.78 -10.71
C SER A 54 -2.47 -6.05 -10.49
N LEU A 55 -1.65 -4.99 -10.49
CA LEU A 55 -0.23 -5.07 -10.17
C LEU A 55 0.01 -5.63 -8.77
N PHE A 56 -0.71 -5.14 -7.75
CA PHE A 56 -0.61 -5.65 -6.38
C PHE A 56 -0.92 -7.15 -6.31
N TYR A 57 -2.05 -7.59 -6.87
CA TYR A 57 -2.43 -9.01 -6.83
C TYR A 57 -1.47 -9.91 -7.62
N GLU A 58 -0.92 -9.44 -8.74
CA GLU A 58 0.09 -10.18 -9.49
C GLU A 58 1.39 -10.32 -8.66
N THR A 59 1.83 -9.26 -7.99
CA THR A 59 3.00 -9.32 -7.10
C THR A 59 2.75 -10.17 -5.85
N LEU A 60 1.55 -10.12 -5.30
CA LEU A 60 1.13 -10.92 -4.15
C LEU A 60 1.19 -12.42 -4.48
N GLY A 61 0.72 -12.82 -5.66
CA GLY A 61 0.80 -14.21 -6.12
C GLY A 61 2.25 -14.74 -6.21
N LYS A 62 3.21 -13.87 -6.54
CA LYS A 62 4.63 -14.21 -6.57
C LYS A 62 5.23 -14.29 -5.14
N ALA A 63 4.82 -13.38 -4.25
CA ALA A 63 5.31 -13.29 -2.88
C ALA A 63 4.76 -14.37 -1.93
N GLN A 64 3.61 -14.97 -2.24
CA GLN A 64 2.95 -16.02 -1.44
C GLN A 64 3.76 -17.32 -1.25
N THR A 65 4.93 -17.44 -1.89
CA THR A 65 5.67 -18.70 -1.98
C THR A 65 6.57 -19.01 -0.77
N TRP A 66 6.57 -18.21 0.29
CA TRP A 66 7.67 -18.22 1.24
C TRP A 66 7.33 -18.64 2.67
N HIS A 67 7.93 -19.79 3.01
CA HIS A 67 8.30 -20.34 4.32
C HIS A 67 7.20 -20.82 5.27
N LYS A 68 7.25 -22.12 5.60
CA LYS A 68 6.53 -22.69 6.75
C LYS A 68 7.16 -22.19 8.06
N PHE A 69 6.44 -21.35 8.79
CA PHE A 69 6.80 -20.99 10.15
C PHE A 69 6.80 -22.24 11.04
N ARG A 70 7.82 -22.38 11.91
CA ARG A 70 8.07 -23.62 12.68
C ARG A 70 7.39 -23.64 14.06
N PHE A 71 6.60 -22.61 14.41
CA PHE A 71 5.87 -22.61 15.69
C PHE A 71 4.58 -23.43 15.60
N LYS A 72 4.24 -24.07 16.72
CA LYS A 72 3.00 -24.86 16.86
C LYS A 72 1.74 -23.99 16.91
N HIS A 73 1.88 -22.72 17.31
CA HIS A 73 0.78 -21.76 17.39
C HIS A 73 0.97 -20.66 16.36
N LYS A 74 -0.15 -20.23 15.79
CA LYS A 74 -0.21 -19.14 14.83
C LYS A 74 0.21 -17.83 15.51
N LEU A 75 1.37 -17.31 15.10
CA LEU A 75 1.88 -16.03 15.58
C LEU A 75 1.36 -14.92 14.67
N LEU A 76 0.72 -13.91 15.27
CA LEU A 76 0.28 -12.71 14.59
C LEU A 76 1.00 -11.50 15.18
N SER A 77 1.53 -10.63 14.33
CA SER A 77 2.05 -9.32 14.74
C SER A 77 1.10 -8.22 14.30
N LEU A 78 0.91 -7.23 15.16
CA LEU A 78 0.28 -5.98 14.80
C LEU A 78 1.39 -5.02 14.36
N ASP A 79 1.28 -4.53 13.14
CA ASP A 79 2.11 -3.45 12.60
C ASP A 79 1.22 -2.26 12.25
N SER A 80 1.79 -1.05 12.23
CA SER A 80 1.04 0.13 11.81
C SER A 80 1.85 1.08 10.95
N THR A 81 1.26 1.51 9.85
CA THR A 81 1.85 2.49 8.92
C THR A 81 0.99 3.74 8.89
N THR A 82 1.60 4.91 9.10
CA THR A 82 0.89 6.20 9.03
C THR A 82 1.24 6.91 7.72
N ILE A 83 0.24 7.19 6.90
CA ILE A 83 0.37 7.92 5.64
C ILE A 83 -0.07 9.37 5.87
N SER A 84 0.85 10.31 5.67
CA SER A 84 0.54 11.75 5.75
C SER A 84 -0.22 12.21 4.52
N LEU A 85 -1.34 12.89 4.74
CA LEU A 85 -2.22 13.41 3.68
C LEU A 85 -2.38 14.93 3.79
N CYS A 86 -2.75 15.54 2.66
CA CYS A 86 -3.18 16.93 2.65
C CYS A 86 -4.60 17.02 3.22
N LEU A 87 -4.77 17.75 4.34
CA LEU A 87 -6.07 17.89 5.01
C LEU A 87 -7.14 18.52 4.11
N VAL A 88 -6.73 19.42 3.21
CA VAL A 88 -7.64 20.09 2.25
C VAL A 88 -8.24 19.08 1.28
N LEU A 89 -7.45 18.10 0.83
CA LEU A 89 -7.91 17.06 -0.10
C LEU A 89 -8.66 15.93 0.62
N PHE A 90 -8.31 15.67 1.88
CA PHE A 90 -8.91 14.59 2.68
C PHE A 90 -9.38 15.12 4.05
N PRO A 91 -10.51 15.87 4.11
CA PRO A 91 -10.98 16.48 5.35
C PRO A 91 -11.35 15.47 6.44
N TRP A 92 -11.77 14.26 6.04
CA TRP A 92 -12.14 13.18 6.95
C TRP A 92 -10.93 12.57 7.67
N ALA A 93 -9.72 12.70 7.12
CA ALA A 93 -8.50 12.12 7.67
C ALA A 93 -7.77 13.11 8.59
N LYS A 94 -8.51 13.84 9.44
CA LYS A 94 -7.93 14.86 10.32
C LYS A 94 -7.04 14.23 11.40
N PHE A 95 -5.79 14.68 11.48
CA PHE A 95 -4.84 14.23 12.51
C PHE A 95 -4.38 15.39 13.40
N ARG A 96 -4.04 16.54 12.82
CA ARG A 96 -3.70 17.77 13.56
C ARG A 96 -4.41 18.99 12.95
N ARG A 97 -4.20 20.18 13.53
CA ARG A 97 -4.79 21.45 13.06
C ARG A 97 -4.65 21.66 11.54
N THR A 98 -3.48 21.36 10.99
CA THR A 98 -3.15 21.59 9.57
C THR A 98 -2.75 20.33 8.80
N LYS A 99 -2.70 19.16 9.46
CA LYS A 99 -2.22 17.91 8.85
C LYS A 99 -3.31 16.85 8.83
N GLY A 100 -3.50 16.25 7.67
CA GLY A 100 -4.25 15.01 7.53
C GLY A 100 -3.31 13.82 7.68
N ALA A 101 -3.79 12.73 8.27
CA ALA A 101 -3.09 11.46 8.23
C ALA A 101 -4.08 10.30 8.36
N VAL A 102 -3.77 9.23 7.66
CA VAL A 102 -4.46 7.94 7.78
C VAL A 102 -3.49 6.95 8.39
N LYS A 103 -3.97 6.13 9.31
CA LYS A 103 -3.20 5.06 9.92
C LYS A 103 -3.77 3.72 9.47
N LEU A 104 -2.87 2.87 8.99
CA LEU A 104 -3.15 1.52 8.54
C LEU A 104 -2.65 0.58 9.62
N HIS A 105 -3.55 -0.14 10.27
CA HIS A 105 -3.21 -1.18 11.24
C HIS A 105 -3.25 -2.52 10.51
N LEU A 106 -2.12 -3.20 10.44
CA LEU A 106 -1.92 -4.44 9.72
C LEU A 106 -1.74 -5.59 10.71
N PHE A 107 -2.45 -6.68 10.51
CA PHE A 107 -2.14 -7.95 11.19
C PHE A 107 -1.33 -8.82 10.26
N LEU A 108 -0.05 -8.96 10.56
CA LEU A 108 0.89 -9.80 9.84
C LEU A 108 0.80 -11.23 10.37
N ASP A 109 0.55 -12.17 9.46
CA ASP A 109 0.60 -13.60 9.75
C ASP A 109 2.00 -14.15 9.48
N HIS A 110 2.66 -14.68 10.51
CA HIS A 110 4.02 -15.19 10.40
C HIS A 110 4.10 -16.52 9.65
N ASP A 111 2.98 -17.23 9.46
CA ASP A 111 2.94 -18.47 8.68
C ASP A 111 3.25 -18.26 7.19
N GLY A 112 3.07 -17.04 6.67
CA GLY A 112 3.35 -16.71 5.26
C GLY A 112 3.89 -15.29 5.04
N TYR A 113 4.22 -14.56 6.12
CA TYR A 113 4.64 -13.16 6.09
C TYR A 113 3.71 -12.24 5.27
N LEU A 114 2.41 -12.51 5.30
CA LEU A 114 1.40 -11.72 4.58
C LEU A 114 0.46 -11.02 5.55
N PRO A 115 0.03 -9.78 5.23
CA PRO A 115 -0.99 -9.12 5.99
C PRO A 115 -2.32 -9.86 5.82
N SER A 116 -2.83 -10.41 6.92
CA SER A 116 -4.11 -11.14 6.97
C SER A 116 -5.31 -10.20 7.12
N PHE A 117 -5.11 -9.03 7.72
CA PHE A 117 -6.17 -8.05 7.95
C PHE A 117 -5.58 -6.64 7.97
N VAL A 118 -6.33 -5.69 7.42
CA VAL A 118 -5.99 -4.27 7.39
C VAL A 118 -7.16 -3.50 7.95
N HIS A 119 -6.90 -2.63 8.92
CA HIS A 119 -7.86 -1.69 9.47
C HIS A 119 -7.38 -0.27 9.24
N ILE A 120 -8.22 0.55 8.59
CA ILE A 120 -7.91 1.94 8.28
C ILE A 120 -8.59 2.83 9.32
N THR A 121 -7.82 3.72 9.93
CA THR A 121 -8.32 4.70 10.89
C THR A 121 -7.69 6.07 10.63
N THR A 122 -8.15 7.09 11.33
CA THR A 122 -7.49 8.40 11.38
C THR A 122 -6.13 8.28 12.09
N GLY A 123 -5.19 9.16 11.73
CA GLY A 123 -3.82 9.16 12.25
C GLY A 123 -3.67 9.20 13.79
N ASP A 124 -4.71 9.60 14.51
CA ASP A 124 -4.72 9.75 15.97
C ASP A 124 -4.99 8.43 16.72
N THR A 125 -5.36 7.37 16.01
CA THR A 125 -5.76 6.12 16.65
C THR A 125 -4.55 5.34 17.16
N HIS A 126 -4.60 4.96 18.43
CA HIS A 126 -3.56 4.15 19.05
C HIS A 126 -3.68 2.67 18.66
N ASP A 127 -2.53 2.02 18.45
CA ASP A 127 -2.46 0.62 18.05
C ASP A 127 -3.02 -0.32 19.12
N VAL A 128 -2.84 0.03 20.39
CA VAL A 128 -3.36 -0.76 21.54
C VAL A 128 -4.89 -0.82 21.52
N THR A 129 -5.56 0.29 21.21
CA THR A 129 -7.02 0.35 21.10
C THR A 129 -7.52 -0.56 19.99
N VAL A 130 -6.86 -0.51 18.83
CA VAL A 130 -7.19 -1.38 17.70
C VAL A 130 -6.89 -2.85 18.01
N ALA A 131 -5.79 -3.13 18.72
CA ALA A 131 -5.47 -4.47 19.19
C ALA A 131 -6.61 -5.00 20.09
N SER A 132 -7.01 -4.25 21.12
CA SER A 132 -8.07 -4.70 22.03
C SER A 132 -9.41 -4.93 21.34
N GLU A 133 -9.79 -4.08 20.40
CA GLU A 133 -11.12 -4.16 19.77
C GLU A 133 -11.20 -5.17 18.62
N LYS A 134 -10.10 -5.36 17.86
CA LYS A 134 -10.11 -6.12 16.61
C LYS A 134 -9.42 -7.48 16.72
N PHE A 135 -8.60 -7.73 17.74
CA PHE A 135 -7.90 -9.02 17.90
C PHE A 135 -8.89 -10.18 18.15
N GLU A 136 -10.02 -9.91 18.79
CA GLU A 136 -11.08 -10.90 19.03
C GLU A 136 -12.02 -11.09 17.83
N TYR A 137 -12.08 -10.11 16.92
CA TYR A 137 -12.89 -10.16 15.71
C TYR A 137 -12.19 -10.96 14.60
N ARG A 138 -11.88 -12.23 14.88
CA ARG A 138 -11.33 -13.14 13.88
C ARG A 138 -12.48 -13.84 13.15
N PRO A 139 -12.80 -13.52 11.88
CA PRO A 139 -13.53 -14.49 11.07
C PRO A 139 -12.63 -15.72 10.98
N ARG A 140 -13.10 -16.88 11.46
CA ARG A 140 -12.42 -18.14 11.22
C ARG A 140 -12.23 -18.22 9.71
N ILE A 141 -10.99 -18.15 9.24
CA ILE A 141 -10.67 -18.45 7.86
C ILE A 141 -10.87 -19.95 7.74
N SER A 142 -12.13 -20.37 7.56
CA SER A 142 -12.45 -21.69 7.04
C SER A 142 -11.78 -21.77 5.68
N SER A 143 -11.08 -22.86 5.45
CA SER A 143 -10.36 -23.24 4.24
C SER A 143 -11.28 -23.43 3.01
N GLY A 144 -12.08 -22.41 2.69
CA GLY A 144 -13.06 -22.44 1.62
C GLY A 144 -13.45 -21.01 1.25
N ASN A 145 -13.45 -20.76 -0.06
CA ASN A 145 -13.89 -19.54 -0.73
C ASN A 145 -14.91 -18.71 0.10
N GLY A 146 -14.47 -17.58 0.64
CA GLY A 146 -15.26 -16.71 1.51
C GLY A 146 -14.70 -15.28 1.60
N PRO A 147 -15.49 -14.30 2.08
CA PRO A 147 -15.53 -12.89 1.63
C PRO A 147 -14.40 -11.99 2.20
N SER A 148 -13.25 -12.57 2.56
CA SER A 148 -12.10 -11.83 3.11
C SER A 148 -11.33 -11.07 2.02
N LEU A 149 -11.18 -11.68 0.85
CA LEU A 149 -10.58 -11.03 -0.32
C LEU A 149 -11.42 -9.85 -0.77
N GLN A 150 -12.76 -9.95 -0.79
CA GLN A 150 -13.64 -8.84 -1.17
C GLN A 150 -13.56 -7.63 -0.22
N ARG A 151 -13.31 -7.86 1.09
CA ARG A 151 -13.08 -6.77 2.07
C ARG A 151 -11.70 -6.15 1.94
N LEU A 152 -10.64 -6.96 1.79
CA LEU A 152 -9.30 -6.47 1.41
C LEU A 152 -9.34 -5.70 0.09
N GLN A 153 -10.18 -6.13 -0.83
CA GLN A 153 -10.36 -5.58 -2.17
C GLN A 153 -11.17 -4.26 -2.17
N ALA A 154 -12.03 -4.03 -1.17
CA ALA A 154 -12.69 -2.74 -0.91
C ALA A 154 -11.77 -1.76 -0.19
N ILE A 155 -10.95 -2.25 0.75
CA ILE A 155 -9.95 -1.49 1.50
C ILE A 155 -8.79 -1.06 0.59
N LEU A 156 -8.28 -1.96 -0.25
CA LEU A 156 -7.34 -1.61 -1.34
C LEU A 156 -7.99 -0.67 -2.36
N SER A 157 -9.28 -0.80 -2.67
CA SER A 157 -9.93 0.13 -3.62
C SER A 157 -9.99 1.56 -3.07
N MET A 158 -10.07 1.75 -1.74
CA MET A 158 -9.90 3.06 -1.09
C MET A 158 -8.44 3.52 -1.06
N GLU A 159 -7.48 2.65 -0.72
CA GLU A 159 -6.04 3.00 -0.78
C GLU A 159 -5.58 3.37 -2.19
N LEU A 160 -6.08 2.67 -3.20
CA LEU A 160 -5.72 2.90 -4.59
C LEU A 160 -6.37 4.17 -5.14
N ARG A 161 -7.52 4.60 -4.59
CA ARG A 161 -8.05 5.96 -4.81
C ARG A 161 -7.20 7.04 -4.12
N ILE A 162 -6.64 6.77 -2.95
CA ILE A 162 -5.70 7.68 -2.29
C ILE A 162 -4.38 7.76 -3.08
N MET A 163 -3.90 6.63 -3.62
CA MET A 163 -2.71 6.55 -4.49
C MET A 163 -2.94 7.08 -5.90
N SER A 164 -4.18 7.10 -6.44
CA SER A 164 -4.45 7.71 -7.75
C SER A 164 -4.49 9.24 -7.69
N ILE A 165 -4.57 9.83 -6.49
CA ILE A 165 -4.60 11.28 -6.25
C ILE A 165 -3.20 11.82 -5.89
N LEU A 166 -2.31 10.98 -5.35
CA LEU A 166 -0.88 11.28 -5.08
C LEU A 166 0.00 10.98 -6.29
#